data_AF-A0A1Y1LX64-F1
#
_entry.id   AF-A0A1Y1LX64-F1
#
_cell.length_a   1.000
_cell.length_b   1.000
_cell.length_c   1.000
_cell.angle_alpha   90.00
_cell.angle_beta   90.00
_cell.angle_gamma   90.00
#
_symmetry.space_group_name_H-M   'P 1'
#
loop_
_entity.id
_entity.type
_entity.pdbx_description
1 polymer ?
#
loop_
_entity_poly.entity_id
_entity_poly.type
_entity_poly.pdbx_seq_one_letter_code
_entity_poly.pdbx_strand_id
1 'polypeptide(L)'
;MGGPRKLTEGIPEVGQRPDPDYPWYEDADSSPGLRSPKFMDSPLKVSYRGWWTYPYYSCISRKWLTSYSVPIPSPGRHGMKGYLSLDVDVSNLEVNQCEDDHLGSYSEILVLHGTHKCHNLTSKCVYRPQLGLTGWSRGSYQCKCRPGFYSPHHAGIFNGTIVEIAWQEQETNNSNAWSTIFRCKQCA
;
A
#
# COMPACT_ATOMS: atom_id res chain seq x y z
N MET A 1 -19.02 18.00 8.67
CA MET A 1 -20.12 17.77 7.71
C MET A 1 -19.55 17.78 6.31
N GLY A 2 -19.39 16.60 5.70
CA GLY A 2 -19.01 16.45 4.29
C GLY A 2 -20.03 15.53 3.64
N GLY A 3 -21.00 16.10 2.94
CA GLY A 3 -21.93 15.31 2.13
C GLY A 3 -21.24 14.80 0.86
N PRO A 4 -21.83 13.81 0.16
CA PRO A 4 -21.32 13.35 -1.12
C PRO A 4 -21.22 14.54 -2.08
N ARG A 5 -20.01 14.85 -2.55
CA ARG A 5 -19.78 15.88 -3.56
C ARG A 5 -19.75 15.22 -4.93
N LYS A 6 -20.62 15.68 -5.82
CA LYS A 6 -20.48 15.37 -7.24
C LYS A 6 -19.22 16.06 -7.74
N LEU A 7 -18.19 15.29 -8.08
CA LEU A 7 -17.04 15.83 -8.80
C LEU A 7 -17.59 16.43 -10.11
N THR A 8 -17.17 17.63 -10.48
CA THR A 8 -17.64 18.33 -11.70
C THR A 8 -16.49 18.60 -12.65
N GLU A 9 -15.25 18.43 -12.18
CA GLU A 9 -14.01 18.55 -12.94
C GLU A 9 -13.32 17.18 -12.94
N GLY A 10 -12.68 16.82 -14.06
CA GLY A 10 -12.01 15.52 -14.23
C GLY A 10 -12.94 14.32 -14.40
N ILE A 11 -14.28 14.52 -14.42
CA ILE A 11 -15.22 13.47 -14.79
C ILE A 11 -15.27 13.37 -16.32
N PRO A 12 -15.05 12.18 -16.90
CA PRO A 12 -15.24 11.93 -18.33
C PRO A 12 -16.68 12.21 -18.73
N GLU A 13 -16.89 12.82 -19.89
CA GLU A 13 -18.25 13.04 -20.39
C GLU A 13 -19.03 11.71 -20.46
N VAL A 14 -20.35 11.77 -20.31
CA VAL A 14 -21.22 10.59 -20.34
C VAL A 14 -20.99 9.86 -21.68
N GLY A 15 -20.41 8.66 -21.61
CA GLY A 15 -20.06 7.84 -22.78
C GLY A 15 -18.56 7.77 -23.10
N GLN A 16 -17.71 8.58 -22.47
CA GLN A 16 -16.25 8.50 -22.58
C GLN A 16 -15.67 7.59 -21.48
N ARG A 17 -14.60 6.86 -21.83
CA ARG A 17 -13.84 6.06 -20.87
C ARG A 17 -13.01 7.00 -19.97
N PRO A 18 -13.02 6.79 -18.64
CA PRO A 18 -12.11 7.51 -17.75
C PRO A 18 -10.64 7.32 -18.07
N ASP A 19 -9.84 8.31 -17.66
CA ASP A 19 -8.40 8.27 -17.81
C ASP A 19 -7.85 7.02 -17.08
N PRO A 20 -7.14 6.14 -17.78
CA PRO A 20 -6.53 4.96 -17.17
C PRO A 20 -5.45 5.30 -16.15
N ASP A 21 -5.01 6.55 -15.99
CA ASP A 21 -4.07 6.94 -14.93
C ASP A 21 -4.76 7.14 -13.57
N TYR A 22 -6.10 7.24 -13.54
CA TYR A 22 -6.79 7.41 -12.27
C TYR A 22 -6.57 6.20 -11.34
N PRO A 23 -6.29 6.43 -10.04
CA PRO A 23 -5.97 5.35 -9.11
C PRO A 23 -7.17 4.47 -8.78
N TRP A 24 -8.40 4.99 -8.94
CA TRP A 24 -9.66 4.31 -8.69
C TRP A 24 -10.30 3.70 -9.94
N TYR A 25 -9.70 3.88 -11.12
CA TYR A 25 -10.21 3.38 -12.39
C TYR A 25 -9.28 2.39 -13.07
N GLU A 26 -9.91 1.38 -13.67
CA GLU A 26 -9.27 0.42 -14.56
C GLU A 26 -10.31 -0.16 -15.51
N ASP A 27 -9.87 -0.59 -16.67
CA ASP A 27 -10.72 -1.22 -17.67
C ASP A 27 -10.24 -2.64 -18.03
N ALA A 28 -11.14 -3.42 -18.62
CA ALA A 28 -10.87 -4.82 -18.98
C ALA A 28 -9.80 -4.99 -20.07
N ASP A 29 -9.53 -3.94 -20.87
CA ASP A 29 -8.51 -3.97 -21.92
C ASP A 29 -7.10 -3.75 -21.30
N SER A 30 -7.03 -2.95 -20.22
CA SER A 30 -5.81 -2.60 -19.48
C SER A 30 -5.33 -3.67 -18.50
N SER A 31 -6.23 -4.54 -18.02
CA SER A 31 -5.91 -5.60 -17.04
C SER A 31 -6.38 -6.98 -17.49
N PRO A 32 -5.66 -7.62 -18.43
CA PRO A 32 -5.97 -8.96 -18.92
C PRO A 32 -5.71 -10.04 -17.86
N GLY A 33 -4.89 -9.75 -16.84
CA GLY A 33 -4.85 -10.54 -15.62
C GLY A 33 -6.04 -10.16 -14.76
N LEU A 34 -6.76 -11.15 -14.21
CA LEU A 34 -7.92 -10.98 -13.32
C LEU A 34 -7.69 -10.10 -12.06
N ARG A 35 -6.54 -9.44 -11.92
CA ARG A 35 -6.14 -8.57 -10.81
C ARG A 35 -5.36 -7.35 -11.27
N SER A 36 -5.81 -6.19 -10.80
CA SER A 36 -5.15 -4.89 -10.93
C SER A 36 -3.97 -4.74 -9.97
N PRO A 37 -2.88 -4.04 -10.35
CA PRO A 37 -1.91 -3.55 -9.38
C PRO A 37 -2.43 -2.35 -8.56
N LYS A 38 -3.52 -1.70 -8.98
CA LYS A 38 -4.10 -0.53 -8.29
C LYS A 38 -5.06 -0.92 -7.17
N PHE A 39 -5.62 -2.11 -7.24
CA PHE A 39 -6.68 -2.55 -6.34
C PHE A 39 -6.22 -3.65 -5.39
N MET A 40 -6.70 -3.54 -4.15
CA MET A 40 -6.53 -4.55 -3.13
C MET A 40 -7.51 -5.71 -3.40
N ASP A 41 -7.09 -6.94 -3.07
CA ASP A 41 -7.96 -8.10 -3.18
C ASP A 41 -9.17 -7.97 -2.25
N SER A 42 -10.37 -8.12 -2.82
CA SER A 42 -11.60 -8.17 -2.03
C SER A 42 -11.65 -9.47 -1.22
N PRO A 43 -12.03 -9.43 0.08
CA PRO A 43 -12.18 -10.64 0.89
C PRO A 43 -13.19 -11.61 0.27
N LEU A 44 -12.86 -12.90 0.26
CA LEU A 44 -13.62 -13.97 -0.42
C LEU A 44 -15.11 -14.10 0.00
N LYS A 45 -15.51 -13.48 1.12
CA LYS A 45 -16.88 -13.56 1.69
C LYS A 45 -17.69 -12.26 1.60
N VAL A 46 -17.12 -11.18 1.07
CA VAL A 46 -17.83 -9.89 0.99
C VAL A 46 -18.42 -9.75 -0.41
N SER A 47 -19.74 -9.97 -0.52
CA SER A 47 -20.49 -10.02 -1.78
C SER A 47 -20.63 -8.69 -2.54
N TYR A 48 -19.95 -7.61 -2.12
CA TYR A 48 -20.04 -6.35 -2.83
C TYR A 48 -18.99 -6.32 -3.96
N ARG A 49 -19.47 -6.20 -5.19
CA ARG A 49 -18.68 -6.13 -6.45
C ARG A 49 -17.92 -4.80 -6.59
N GLY A 50 -17.31 -4.32 -5.52
CA GLY A 50 -16.44 -3.15 -5.52
C GLY A 50 -15.01 -3.51 -5.24
N TRP A 51 -14.14 -2.51 -5.35
CA TRP A 51 -12.72 -2.63 -5.12
C TRP A 51 -12.21 -1.46 -4.29
N TRP A 52 -11.24 -1.77 -3.42
CA TRP A 52 -10.47 -0.78 -2.68
C TRP A 52 -9.19 -0.48 -3.44
N THR A 53 -8.81 0.80 -3.55
CA THR A 53 -7.49 1.17 -4.07
C THR A 53 -6.44 0.97 -3.00
N TYR A 54 -5.22 0.62 -3.41
CA TYR A 54 -4.06 0.90 -2.55
C TYR A 54 -4.04 2.41 -2.24
N PRO A 55 -3.60 2.82 -1.03
CA PRO A 55 -3.68 4.23 -0.70
C PRO A 55 -2.75 5.06 -1.58
N TYR A 56 -3.23 6.23 -1.99
CA TYR A 56 -2.56 7.13 -2.91
C TYR A 56 -2.65 8.56 -2.39
N TYR A 57 -1.68 9.40 -2.79
CA TYR A 57 -1.70 10.81 -2.43
C TYR A 57 -2.50 11.60 -3.46
N SER A 58 -3.58 12.26 -3.03
CA SER A 58 -4.35 13.16 -3.87
C SER A 58 -3.79 14.57 -3.79
N CYS A 59 -3.21 15.05 -4.90
CA CYS A 59 -2.67 16.41 -4.98
C CYS A 59 -3.75 17.50 -4.79
N ILE A 60 -5.01 17.21 -5.17
CA ILE A 60 -6.13 18.15 -5.06
C ILE A 60 -6.52 18.34 -3.58
N SER A 61 -6.70 17.24 -2.85
CA SER A 61 -7.11 17.30 -1.43
C SER A 61 -5.92 17.40 -0.47
N ARG A 62 -4.69 17.22 -0.98
CA ARG A 62 -3.42 17.18 -0.23
C ARG A 62 -3.43 16.14 0.90
N LYS A 63 -4.09 15.02 0.65
CA LYS A 63 -4.33 13.94 1.62
C LYS A 63 -3.99 12.59 1.03
N TRP A 64 -3.61 11.67 1.90
CA TRP A 64 -3.56 10.25 1.57
C TRP A 64 -4.97 9.69 1.65
N LEU A 65 -5.42 9.10 0.55
CA LEU A 65 -6.77 8.57 0.39
C LEU A 65 -6.69 7.09 0.05
N THR A 66 -7.68 6.33 0.51
CA THR A 66 -8.07 5.05 -0.11
C THR A 66 -9.50 5.18 -0.60
N SER A 67 -9.77 4.68 -1.80
CA SER A 67 -11.07 4.83 -2.45
C SER A 67 -11.74 3.49 -2.60
N TYR A 68 -13.00 3.39 -2.20
CA TYR A 68 -13.86 2.25 -2.52
C TYR A 68 -14.75 2.59 -3.70
N SER A 69 -14.65 1.82 -4.77
CA SER A 69 -15.41 2.06 -6.00
C SER A 69 -16.31 0.88 -6.35
N VAL A 70 -17.53 1.17 -6.78
CA VAL A 70 -18.51 0.19 -7.29
C VAL A 70 -19.05 0.61 -8.65
N PRO A 71 -19.23 -0.32 -9.60
CA PRO A 71 -19.83 -0.01 -10.88
C PRO A 71 -21.34 0.11 -10.75
N ILE A 72 -21.91 1.13 -11.39
CA ILE A 72 -23.36 1.33 -11.53
C ILE A 72 -23.80 0.67 -12.84
N PRO A 73 -24.55 -0.44 -12.80
CA PRO A 73 -25.01 -1.10 -14.00
C PRO A 73 -26.03 -0.24 -14.75
N SER A 74 -26.03 -0.33 -16.09
CA SER A 74 -27.12 0.20 -16.89
C SER A 74 -28.38 -0.65 -16.71
N PRO A 75 -29.59 -0.06 -16.67
CA PRO A 75 -30.83 -0.84 -16.66
C PRO A 75 -31.07 -1.68 -17.93
N GLY A 76 -30.27 -1.50 -19.00
CA GLY A 76 -30.28 -2.31 -20.23
C GLY A 76 -29.23 -3.42 -20.28
N ARG A 77 -29.25 -4.27 -21.32
CA ARG A 77 -28.40 -5.48 -21.42
C ARG A 77 -26.92 -5.24 -21.77
N HIS A 78 -26.47 -4.01 -21.98
CA HIS A 78 -25.07 -3.74 -22.31
C HIS A 78 -24.58 -2.42 -21.67
N GLY A 79 -23.41 -2.47 -21.03
CA GLY A 79 -22.66 -1.29 -20.58
C GLY A 79 -22.82 -0.92 -19.10
N MET A 80 -21.79 -0.23 -18.61
CA MET A 80 -21.74 0.41 -17.29
C MET A 80 -22.25 1.85 -17.42
N LYS A 81 -23.19 2.27 -16.57
CA LYS A 81 -23.74 3.64 -16.59
C LYS A 81 -22.79 4.65 -15.93
N GLY A 82 -21.97 4.19 -15.00
CA GLY A 82 -20.99 4.99 -14.27
C GLY A 82 -20.43 4.20 -13.10
N TYR A 83 -19.68 4.86 -12.22
CA TYR A 83 -19.19 4.31 -10.96
C TYR A 83 -19.58 5.24 -9.80
N LEU A 84 -19.69 4.67 -8.61
CA LEU A 84 -19.73 5.40 -7.36
C LEU A 84 -18.41 5.14 -6.64
N SER A 85 -17.67 6.19 -6.31
CA SER A 85 -16.43 6.10 -5.55
C SER A 85 -16.54 6.89 -4.25
N LEU A 86 -16.07 6.30 -3.15
CA LEU A 86 -16.01 6.90 -1.83
C LEU A 86 -14.54 7.01 -1.40
N ASP A 87 -14.08 8.23 -1.15
CA ASP A 87 -12.73 8.49 -0.64
C ASP A 87 -12.72 8.53 0.89
N VAL A 88 -11.78 7.79 1.47
CA VAL A 88 -11.51 7.76 2.90
C VAL A 88 -10.15 8.39 3.16
N ASP A 89 -10.11 9.42 4.02
CA ASP A 89 -8.87 10.08 4.45
C ASP A 89 -8.12 9.19 5.44
N VAL A 90 -6.94 8.72 5.03
CA VAL A 90 -6.06 7.86 5.83
C VAL A 90 -4.78 8.57 6.25
N SER A 91 -4.70 9.89 6.06
CA SER A 91 -3.48 10.68 6.31
C SER A 91 -3.01 10.62 7.76
N ASN A 92 -3.92 10.38 8.70
CA ASN A 92 -3.64 10.29 10.14
C ASN A 92 -3.47 8.85 10.63
N LEU A 93 -3.58 7.85 9.75
CA LEU A 93 -3.35 6.46 10.11
C LEU A 93 -1.85 6.14 10.05
N GLU A 94 -1.43 5.26 10.93
CA GLU A 94 -0.07 4.79 11.04
C GLU A 94 0.25 3.74 9.97
N VAL A 95 1.42 3.88 9.36
CA VAL A 95 1.97 2.90 8.42
C VAL A 95 2.87 1.94 9.19
N ASN A 96 2.25 0.93 9.80
CA ASN A 96 2.96 -0.21 10.35
C ASN A 96 3.09 -1.30 9.28
N GLN A 97 4.33 -1.71 8.97
CA GLN A 97 4.62 -2.74 7.97
C GLN A 97 5.13 -4.05 8.56
N CYS A 98 5.34 -4.09 9.88
CA CYS A 98 5.75 -5.30 10.57
C CYS A 98 4.57 -6.28 10.67
N GLU A 99 4.88 -7.55 10.93
CA GLU A 99 3.89 -8.53 11.32
C GLU A 99 3.24 -8.13 12.65
N ASP A 100 1.94 -8.36 12.80
CA ASP A 100 1.21 -8.05 14.01
C ASP A 100 1.16 -9.27 14.95
N ASP A 101 1.80 -9.14 16.12
CA ASP A 101 1.72 -10.12 17.21
C ASP A 101 0.53 -9.81 18.17
N HIS A 102 -0.16 -8.66 18.04
CA HIS A 102 -1.18 -8.17 18.98
C HIS A 102 -2.34 -7.43 18.30
N LEU A 103 -3.58 -7.94 18.43
CA LEU A 103 -4.85 -7.28 17.98
C LEU A 103 -4.68 -5.77 17.71
N GLY A 104 -4.46 -5.43 16.43
CA GLY A 104 -3.99 -4.11 16.00
C GLY A 104 -4.69 -2.93 16.64
N SER A 105 -3.91 -1.87 16.89
CA SER A 105 -4.43 -0.56 17.27
C SER A 105 -5.38 -0.04 16.18
N TYR A 106 -6.48 0.62 16.58
CA TYR A 106 -7.41 1.27 15.64
C TYR A 106 -6.76 2.36 14.77
N SER A 107 -5.51 2.74 15.05
CA SER A 107 -4.73 3.69 14.25
C SER A 107 -4.00 3.06 13.06
N GLU A 108 -4.03 1.74 12.86
CA GLU A 108 -3.24 1.03 11.84
C GLU A 108 -4.08 0.49 10.67
N ILE A 109 -3.43 0.33 9.51
CA ILE A 109 -4.02 -0.28 8.31
C ILE A 109 -3.49 -1.71 8.17
N LEU A 110 -4.32 -2.71 8.52
CA LEU A 110 -3.95 -4.12 8.54
C LEU A 110 -3.36 -4.65 7.22
N VAL A 111 -3.77 -4.13 6.06
CA VAL A 111 -3.24 -4.60 4.76
C VAL A 111 -1.76 -4.23 4.54
N LEU A 112 -1.22 -3.30 5.33
CA LEU A 112 0.18 -2.91 5.24
C LEU A 112 1.08 -3.80 6.09
N HIS A 113 0.51 -4.59 7.02
CA HIS A 113 1.27 -5.55 7.82
C HIS A 113 1.95 -6.59 6.93
N GLY A 114 3.15 -7.01 7.34
CA GLY A 114 3.99 -7.95 6.59
C GLY A 114 4.58 -7.43 5.27
N THR A 115 4.35 -6.16 4.92
CA THR A 115 4.91 -5.58 3.68
C THR A 115 6.37 -5.14 3.80
N HIS A 116 6.96 -5.24 4.99
CA HIS A 116 8.35 -4.86 5.28
C HIS A 116 9.38 -5.62 4.43
N LYS A 117 10.56 -5.03 4.24
CA LYS A 117 11.66 -5.62 3.46
C LYS A 117 12.77 -6.27 4.30
N CYS A 118 12.54 -6.54 5.58
CA CYS A 118 13.48 -7.33 6.38
C CYS A 118 13.59 -8.78 5.86
N HIS A 119 14.77 -9.39 6.02
CA HIS A 119 14.95 -10.83 5.71
C HIS A 119 14.26 -11.67 6.78
N ASN A 120 13.13 -12.30 6.46
CA ASN A 120 12.30 -13.04 7.42
C ASN A 120 13.06 -14.11 8.22
N LEU A 121 14.01 -14.80 7.59
CA LEU A 121 14.80 -15.87 8.21
C LEU A 121 15.87 -15.36 9.18
N THR A 122 16.53 -14.24 8.85
CA THR A 122 17.74 -13.80 9.57
C THR A 122 17.50 -12.56 10.43
N SER A 123 16.38 -11.86 10.22
CA SER A 123 16.00 -10.63 10.92
C SER A 123 14.50 -10.62 11.28
N LYS A 124 14.15 -9.80 12.27
CA LYS A 124 12.76 -9.49 12.68
C LYS A 124 12.49 -8.00 12.41
N CYS A 125 11.33 -7.71 11.86
CA CYS A 125 10.82 -6.34 11.75
C CYS A 125 10.39 -5.83 13.12
N VAL A 126 10.80 -4.62 13.46
CA VAL A 126 10.37 -3.95 14.70
C VAL A 126 9.83 -2.58 14.34
N TYR A 127 8.54 -2.36 14.57
CA TYR A 127 7.89 -1.08 14.27
C TYR A 127 8.51 0.04 15.11
N ARG A 128 8.71 1.18 14.45
CA ARG A 128 9.31 2.40 15.03
C ARG A 128 8.50 3.60 14.52
N PRO A 129 7.42 3.97 15.22
CA PRO A 129 6.65 5.14 14.84
C PRO A 129 7.58 6.36 14.85
N GLN A 130 7.59 7.12 13.75
CA GLN A 130 8.41 8.31 13.64
C GLN A 130 7.75 9.44 14.45
N LEU A 131 8.21 9.62 15.70
CA LEU A 131 7.73 10.70 16.57
C LEU A 131 8.05 12.06 15.94
N GLY A 132 7.01 12.85 15.65
CA GLY A 132 7.14 14.24 15.18
C GLY A 132 7.25 14.44 13.67
N LEU A 133 7.32 13.37 12.87
CA LEU A 133 7.19 13.46 11.41
C LEU A 133 5.76 13.09 11.03
N THR A 134 4.95 14.11 10.77
CA THR A 134 3.63 13.96 10.15
C THR A 134 3.83 13.55 8.70
N GLY A 135 3.95 12.25 8.43
CA GLY A 135 4.14 11.73 7.09
C GLY A 135 3.66 10.29 7.00
N TRP A 136 2.63 10.06 6.19
CA TRP A 136 2.25 8.71 5.79
C TRP A 136 3.34 8.18 4.86
N SER A 137 4.25 7.36 5.41
CA SER A 137 5.45 6.88 4.70
C SER A 137 5.81 5.45 5.05
N ARG A 138 6.35 4.73 4.07
CA ARG A 138 6.96 3.40 4.28
C ARG A 138 8.33 3.52 4.95
N GLY A 139 8.78 2.45 5.59
CA GLY A 139 10.08 2.32 6.22
C GLY A 139 10.12 2.71 7.71
N SER A 140 8.98 2.96 8.36
CA SER A 140 8.88 3.28 9.79
C SER A 140 9.10 2.06 10.70
N TYR A 141 10.17 1.30 10.45
CA TYR A 141 10.55 0.11 11.19
C TYR A 141 12.06 -0.05 11.23
N GLN A 142 12.55 -1.01 12.02
CA GLN A 142 13.93 -1.46 12.01
C GLN A 142 14.00 -2.96 11.76
N CYS A 143 14.94 -3.39 10.92
CA CYS A 143 15.26 -4.81 10.79
C CYS A 143 16.34 -5.16 11.82
N LYS A 144 15.97 -5.93 12.85
CA LYS A 144 16.89 -6.39 13.88
C LYS A 144 17.27 -7.84 13.62
N CYS A 145 18.56 -8.19 13.64
CA CYS A 145 18.98 -9.58 13.51
C CYS A 145 18.32 -10.46 14.58
N ARG A 146 17.90 -11.66 14.18
CA ARG A 146 17.35 -12.64 15.12
C ARG A 146 18.45 -13.19 16.03
N PRO A 147 18.11 -13.69 17.23
CA PRO A 147 19.08 -14.41 18.06
C PRO A 147 19.76 -15.54 17.28
N GLY A 148 21.07 -15.69 17.43
CA GLY A 148 21.86 -16.63 16.63
C GLY A 148 22.29 -16.09 15.26
N PHE A 149 21.96 -14.83 14.93
CA PHE A 149 22.48 -14.12 13.76
C PHE A 149 23.16 -12.81 14.17
N TYR A 150 24.18 -12.41 13.41
CA TYR A 150 24.90 -11.16 13.58
C TYR A 150 25.07 -10.42 12.24
N SER A 151 25.40 -9.15 12.31
CA SER A 151 25.85 -8.37 11.16
C SER A 151 27.13 -7.61 11.53
N PRO A 152 28.14 -7.58 10.64
CA PRO A 152 29.30 -6.71 10.81
C PRO A 152 28.93 -5.22 10.61
N HIS A 153 27.74 -4.93 10.08
CA HIS A 153 27.25 -3.58 9.82
C HIS A 153 26.16 -3.18 10.81
N HIS A 154 26.18 -1.91 11.23
CA HIS A 154 25.12 -1.26 12.01
C HIS A 154 24.68 -2.05 13.27
N ALA A 155 25.59 -2.79 13.90
CA ALA A 155 25.33 -3.61 15.09
C ALA A 155 24.10 -4.55 14.95
N GLY A 156 23.79 -5.00 13.72
CA GLY A 156 22.64 -5.87 13.45
C GLY A 156 21.28 -5.18 13.57
N ILE A 157 21.22 -3.85 13.52
CA ILE A 157 19.99 -3.06 13.48
C ILE A 157 20.03 -2.17 12.25
N PHE A 158 19.12 -2.40 11.30
CA PHE A 158 19.03 -1.64 10.06
C PHE A 158 17.80 -0.73 10.04
N ASN A 159 17.96 0.50 9.56
CA ASN A 159 16.86 1.45 9.42
C ASN A 159 15.96 1.05 8.24
N GLY A 160 14.66 0.88 8.49
CA GLY A 160 13.67 0.43 7.52
C GLY A 160 13.60 1.30 6.26
N THR A 161 13.69 2.62 6.38
CA THR A 161 13.71 3.53 5.22
C THR A 161 14.84 3.20 4.25
N ILE A 162 16.03 2.89 4.76
CA ILE A 162 17.18 2.51 3.92
C ILE A 162 17.01 1.11 3.35
N VAL A 163 16.42 0.19 4.12
CA VAL A 163 16.13 -1.18 3.65
C VAL A 163 15.11 -1.17 2.51
N GLU A 164 14.09 -0.32 2.57
CA GLU A 164 13.11 -0.13 1.48
C GLU A 164 13.79 0.37 0.20
N ILE A 165 14.66 1.37 0.31
CA ILE A 165 15.44 1.89 -0.84
C ILE A 165 16.32 0.78 -1.42
N ALA A 166 17.07 0.07 -0.57
CA ALA A 166 17.94 -1.02 -1.02
C ALA A 166 17.17 -2.16 -1.70
N TRP A 167 15.94 -2.45 -1.24
CA TRP A 167 15.05 -3.41 -1.89
C TRP A 167 14.64 -2.95 -3.29
N GLN A 168 14.22 -1.68 -3.42
CA GLN A 168 13.83 -1.10 -4.70
C GLN A 168 15.01 -1.08 -5.70
N GLU A 169 16.22 -0.76 -5.24
CA GLU A 169 17.43 -0.83 -6.06
C GLU A 169 17.74 -2.26 -6.52
N GLN A 170 17.47 -3.26 -5.67
CA GLN A 170 17.64 -4.66 -6.04
C GLN A 170 16.60 -5.12 -7.07
N GLU A 171 15.33 -4.72 -6.92
CA GLU A 171 14.28 -5.02 -7.92
C GLU A 171 14.58 -4.39 -9.28
N THR A 172 15.20 -3.21 -9.28
CA THR A 172 15.62 -2.51 -10.50
C THR A 172 16.99 -2.95 -11.01
N ASN A 173 17.62 -3.97 -10.41
CA ASN A 173 18.96 -4.47 -10.74
C ASN A 173 20.09 -3.41 -10.65
N ASN A 174 19.88 -2.34 -9.88
CA ASN A 174 20.88 -1.30 -9.68
C ASN A 174 21.92 -1.67 -8.60
N SER A 175 21.50 -2.40 -7.57
CA SER A 175 22.35 -2.74 -6.42
C SER A 175 21.96 -4.07 -5.79
N ASN A 176 22.92 -4.81 -5.26
CA ASN A 176 22.68 -6.03 -4.48
C ASN A 176 22.83 -5.80 -2.96
N ALA A 177 22.86 -4.54 -2.52
CA ALA A 177 23.04 -4.17 -1.11
C ALA A 177 22.02 -4.84 -0.19
N TRP A 178 20.75 -4.94 -0.59
CA TRP A 178 19.68 -5.58 0.18
C TRP A 178 20.01 -7.04 0.55
N SER A 179 20.51 -7.82 -0.41
CA SER A 179 20.86 -9.23 -0.17
C SER A 179 22.20 -9.44 0.56
N THR A 180 23.10 -8.45 0.53
CA THR A 180 24.48 -8.59 1.01
C THR A 180 24.74 -7.88 2.35
N ILE A 181 24.36 -6.60 2.48
CA ILE A 181 24.61 -5.75 3.65
C ILE A 181 23.50 -5.93 4.70
N PHE A 182 22.25 -5.96 4.25
CA PHE A 182 21.07 -5.99 5.12
C PHE A 182 20.64 -7.40 5.54
N ARG A 183 21.39 -8.43 5.12
CA ARG A 183 21.16 -9.83 5.50
C ARG A 183 22.09 -10.24 6.64
N CYS A 184 21.52 -10.60 7.79
CA CYS A 184 22.31 -11.11 8.91
C CYS A 184 22.89 -12.51 8.61
N LYS A 185 24.07 -12.80 9.17
CA LYS A 185 24.79 -14.07 9.05
C LYS A 185 24.61 -14.90 10.32
N GLN A 186 24.58 -16.23 10.20
CA GLN A 186 24.45 -17.12 11.34
C GLN A 186 25.73 -17.10 12.19
N CYS A 187 25.57 -17.09 13.52
CA CYS A 187 26.68 -17.27 14.46
C CYS A 187 27.22 -18.69 14.36
N ALA A 188 28.54 -18.84 14.55
CA ALA A 188 29.21 -20.14 14.60
C ALA A 188 28.95 -20.86 15.93
#